data_AF-W2T596-F1
#
_entry.id   AF-W2T596-F1
#
_cell.length_a   1.000
_cell.length_b   1.000
_cell.length_c   1.000
_cell.angle_alpha   90.00
_cell.angle_beta   90.00
_cell.angle_gamma   90.00
#
_symmetry.space_group_name_H-M   'P 1'
#
loop_
_entity.id
_entity.type
_entity.pdbx_description
1 polymer ?
#
loop_
_entity_poly.entity_id
_entity_poly.type
_entity_poly.pdbx_seq_one_letter_code
_entity_poly.pdbx_strand_id
1 'polypeptide(L)'
;MDAERLHQKGCHCKKSGCLKNYCECFEAKVPCTSRCKCQGCQNTEGDRASRHDRNNTTSSALMNLAATASSVTADSPSSPLSDNESDTESALAHSDPRSYPWFYMTDEVIEAATLCLVAQAEESLSGCPTNTPSSVIEEMERMVLGEFGRCLQEIISNASES
;
A
#
# COMPACT_ATOMS: atom_id res chain seq x y z
N MET A 1 -8.93 2.66 34.95
CA MET A 1 -8.67 2.88 33.51
C MET A 1 -7.62 1.85 33.10
N ASP A 2 -7.93 1.08 32.06
CA ASP A 2 -6.99 0.34 31.18
C ASP A 2 -6.33 -0.97 31.65
N ALA A 3 -7.10 -1.94 32.15
CA ALA A 3 -6.60 -3.31 32.36
C ALA A 3 -6.91 -4.29 31.20
N GLU A 4 -7.73 -3.92 30.21
CA GLU A 4 -8.44 -4.93 29.40
C GLU A 4 -7.76 -5.31 28.07
N ARG A 5 -6.66 -4.66 27.67
CA ARG A 5 -5.97 -4.99 26.39
C ARG A 5 -4.46 -4.96 26.51
N LEU A 6 -3.93 -5.67 27.50
CA LEU A 6 -2.50 -5.75 27.76
C LEU A 6 -2.03 -7.20 27.68
N HIS A 7 -0.93 -7.42 26.98
CA HIS A 7 -0.29 -8.73 27.02
C HIS A 7 0.39 -8.92 28.38
N GLN A 8 -0.20 -9.77 29.23
CA GLN A 8 0.21 -9.97 30.62
C GLN A 8 1.66 -10.47 30.73
N LYS A 9 2.14 -11.27 29.77
CA LYS A 9 3.49 -11.86 29.83
C LYS A 9 4.59 -10.89 29.36
N GLY A 10 4.26 -9.97 28.45
CA GLY A 10 5.24 -9.14 27.75
C GLY A 10 6.09 -9.96 26.75
N CYS A 11 6.82 -9.28 25.86
CA CYS A 11 7.65 -9.92 24.83
C CYS A 11 9.16 -9.69 25.02
N HIS A 12 9.99 -10.47 24.32
CA HIS A 12 11.46 -10.42 24.37
C HIS A 12 12.12 -10.26 22.98
N CYS A 13 11.43 -9.58 22.06
CA CYS A 13 11.87 -9.45 20.68
C CYS A 13 13.21 -8.71 20.55
N LYS A 14 14.11 -9.18 19.67
CA LYS A 14 15.42 -8.54 19.42
C LYS A 14 15.54 -7.89 18.04
N LYS A 15 14.84 -8.42 17.03
CA LYS A 15 15.01 -8.04 15.62
C LYS A 15 13.72 -7.60 14.93
N SER A 16 12.55 -7.94 15.47
CA SER A 16 11.28 -7.68 14.79
C SER A 16 10.80 -6.23 14.91
N GLY A 17 11.45 -5.41 15.73
CA GLY A 17 10.93 -4.09 16.15
C GLY A 17 9.56 -4.16 16.83
N CYS A 18 9.09 -5.37 17.18
CA CYS A 18 7.71 -5.65 17.58
C CYS A 18 6.65 -5.30 16.50
N LEU A 19 7.00 -5.25 15.22
CA LEU A 19 6.10 -4.87 14.12
C LEU A 19 5.68 -6.04 13.21
N LYS A 20 5.96 -7.26 13.66
CA LYS A 20 5.72 -8.50 12.90
C LYS A 20 5.08 -9.52 13.84
N ASN A 21 4.39 -10.51 13.27
CA ASN A 21 3.70 -11.56 14.04
C ASN A 21 4.64 -12.43 14.91
N TYR A 22 5.96 -12.30 14.76
CA TYR A 22 6.94 -12.85 15.71
C TYR A 22 6.87 -12.24 17.12
N CYS A 23 6.16 -11.13 17.29
CA CYS A 23 5.93 -10.49 18.59
C CYS A 23 4.52 -10.82 19.09
N GLU A 24 4.43 -11.50 20.25
CA GLU A 24 3.16 -11.87 20.89
C GLU A 24 2.25 -10.64 21.11
N CYS A 25 2.80 -9.47 21.44
CA CYS A 25 2.02 -8.24 21.60
C CYS A 25 1.43 -7.74 20.27
N PHE A 26 2.23 -7.80 19.19
CA PHE A 26 1.82 -7.35 17.87
C PHE A 26 0.73 -8.24 17.27
N GLU A 27 0.89 -9.56 17.43
CA GLU A 27 -0.08 -10.57 17.03
C GLU A 27 -1.41 -10.36 17.74
N ALA A 28 -1.38 -10.18 19.07
CA ALA A 28 -2.55 -9.88 19.90
C ALA A 28 -3.15 -8.47 19.69
N LYS A 29 -2.61 -7.68 18.76
CA LYS A 29 -3.04 -6.31 18.44
C LYS A 29 -2.98 -5.31 19.60
N VAL A 30 -2.13 -5.58 20.59
CA VAL A 30 -1.92 -4.71 21.76
C VAL A 30 -0.53 -4.03 21.71
N PRO A 31 -0.39 -2.82 22.29
CA PRO A 31 0.91 -2.17 22.37
C PRO A 31 1.84 -2.94 23.31
N CYS A 32 3.15 -2.86 23.03
CA CYS A 32 4.16 -3.22 24.02
C CYS A 32 4.11 -2.21 25.17
N THR A 33 4.28 -2.72 26.38
CA THR A 33 4.31 -1.91 27.62
C THR A 33 5.61 -2.10 28.36
N SER A 34 5.75 -1.45 29.52
CA SER A 34 6.89 -1.58 30.44
C SER A 34 7.19 -3.02 30.88
N ARG A 35 6.26 -3.97 30.68
CA ARG A 35 6.47 -5.40 30.95
C ARG A 35 7.31 -6.10 29.88
N CYS A 36 7.46 -5.50 28.70
CA CYS A 36 8.23 -6.09 27.60
C CYS A 36 9.72 -5.81 27.77
N LYS A 37 10.57 -6.80 27.46
CA LYS A 37 12.04 -6.67 27.43
C LYS A 37 12.58 -6.74 26.00
N CYS A 38 11.81 -6.24 25.05
CA CYS A 38 12.20 -6.15 23.65
C CYS A 38 13.24 -5.04 23.41
N GLN A 39 14.10 -5.24 22.43
CA GLN A 39 15.12 -4.28 22.00
C GLN A 39 14.66 -3.59 20.71
N GLY A 40 14.76 -2.25 20.66
CA GLY A 40 14.32 -1.46 19.52
C GLY A 40 12.81 -1.54 19.26
N CYS A 41 12.00 -1.46 20.32
CA CYS A 41 10.54 -1.55 20.20
C CYS A 41 9.94 -0.36 19.45
N GLN A 42 9.16 -0.64 18.41
CA GLN A 42 8.38 0.33 17.64
C GLN A 42 6.88 0.01 17.72
N ASN A 43 6.48 -0.89 18.61
CA ASN A 43 5.09 -1.21 18.90
C ASN A 43 4.62 -0.48 20.16
N THR A 44 4.75 0.84 20.16
CA THR A 44 4.24 1.68 21.26
C THR A 44 2.85 2.21 20.93
N GLU A 45 2.14 2.72 21.94
CA GLU A 45 0.83 3.33 21.74
C GLU A 45 0.90 4.54 20.77
N GLY A 46 1.95 5.35 20.86
CA GLY A 46 2.21 6.46 19.94
C GLY A 46 2.48 6.02 18.50
N ASP A 47 3.28 4.98 18.30
CA ASP A 47 3.58 4.44 16.96
C ASP A 47 2.34 3.85 16.26
N ARG A 48 1.39 3.30 17.04
CA ARG A 48 0.15 2.72 16.50
C ARG A 48 -0.86 3.79 16.09
N ALA A 49 -0.95 4.90 16.82
CA ALA A 49 -1.81 6.03 16.44
C ALA A 49 -1.39 6.61 15.07
N SER A 50 -0.09 6.77 14.85
CA SER A 50 0.48 7.22 13.56
C SER A 50 0.19 6.27 12.39
N ARG A 51 0.17 4.95 12.63
CA ARG A 51 -0.09 3.93 11.59
C ARG A 51 -1.56 3.76 11.26
N HIS A 52 -2.44 3.97 12.24
CA HIS A 52 -3.88 3.84 12.03
C HIS A 52 -4.39 4.87 11.02
N ASP A 53 -3.79 6.07 11.01
CA ASP A 53 -4.10 7.11 10.01
C ASP A 53 -3.76 6.65 8.59
N ARG A 54 -2.56 6.07 8.39
CA ARG A 54 -2.10 5.59 7.08
C ARG A 54 -2.93 4.43 6.54
N ASN A 55 -3.32 3.47 7.39
CA ASN A 55 -4.16 2.35 6.98
C ASN A 55 -5.62 2.77 6.74
N ASN A 56 -6.14 3.74 7.51
CA ASN A 56 -7.49 4.26 7.32
C ASN A 56 -7.62 5.01 5.99
N THR A 57 -6.62 5.80 5.58
CA THR A 57 -6.60 6.46 4.25
C THR A 57 -6.62 5.45 3.10
N THR A 58 -5.88 4.34 3.20
CA THR A 58 -5.90 3.29 2.16
C THR A 58 -7.21 2.49 2.12
N SER A 59 -7.82 2.19 3.27
CA SER A 59 -9.10 1.46 3.33
C SER A 59 -10.30 2.31 2.88
N SER A 60 -10.28 3.61 3.15
CA SER A 60 -11.31 4.54 2.68
C SER A 60 -11.19 4.82 1.17
N ALA A 61 -9.97 4.91 0.63
CA ALA A 61 -9.75 4.98 -0.82
C ALA A 61 -10.27 3.73 -1.57
N LEU A 62 -10.09 2.53 -0.99
CA LEU A 62 -10.57 1.27 -1.57
C LEU A 62 -12.10 1.11 -1.48
N MET A 63 -12.75 1.58 -0.40
CA MET A 63 -14.23 1.58 -0.30
C MET A 63 -14.88 2.53 -1.31
N ASN A 64 -14.27 3.69 -1.59
CA ASN A 64 -14.78 4.62 -2.58
C ASN A 64 -14.70 4.05 -4.01
N LEU A 65 -13.68 3.24 -4.32
CA LEU A 65 -13.55 2.56 -5.60
C LEU A 65 -14.64 1.48 -5.80
N ALA A 66 -14.98 0.71 -4.74
CA ALA A 66 -16.04 -0.29 -4.79
C ALA A 66 -17.44 0.32 -4.97
N ALA A 67 -17.69 1.50 -4.38
CA ALA A 67 -18.94 2.23 -4.55
C ALA A 67 -19.14 2.72 -6.00
N THR A 68 -18.06 3.11 -6.69
CA THR A 68 -18.13 3.52 -8.10
C THR A 68 -18.35 2.35 -9.08
N ALA A 69 -18.01 1.12 -8.69
CA ALA A 69 -18.20 -0.08 -9.51
C ALA A 69 -19.61 -0.69 -9.41
N SER A 70 -20.46 -0.21 -8.50
CA SER A 70 -21.79 -0.78 -8.23
C SER A 70 -22.90 -0.37 -9.22
N SER A 71 -22.56 0.34 -10.31
CA SER A 71 -23.55 0.84 -11.28
C SER A 71 -23.67 0.02 -12.57
N VAL A 72 -22.93 -1.09 -12.73
CA VAL A 72 -23.07 -1.94 -13.92
C VAL A 72 -23.06 -3.42 -13.58
N THR A 73 -24.16 -4.06 -14.00
CA THR A 73 -24.46 -5.50 -14.08
C THR A 73 -24.88 -6.22 -12.79
N ALA A 74 -26.18 -6.54 -12.78
CA ALA A 74 -26.79 -7.55 -11.94
C ALA A 74 -26.31 -8.94 -12.40
N ASP A 75 -25.47 -9.59 -11.60
CA ASP A 75 -25.69 -10.99 -11.24
C ASP A 75 -24.87 -11.30 -9.98
N SER A 76 -25.55 -11.82 -8.96
CA SER A 76 -24.93 -12.26 -7.71
C SER A 76 -24.27 -13.62 -7.93
N PRO A 77 -23.10 -13.85 -7.33
CA PRO A 77 -22.86 -15.14 -6.69
C PRO A 77 -22.53 -14.94 -5.21
N SER A 78 -23.30 -15.64 -4.39
CA SER A 78 -23.11 -15.83 -2.95
C SER A 78 -21.67 -16.20 -2.61
N SER A 79 -21.15 -15.65 -1.51
CA SER A 79 -19.89 -16.04 -0.91
C SER A 79 -19.90 -17.50 -0.46
N PRO A 80 -18.85 -18.27 -0.80
CA PRO A 80 -18.16 -19.11 0.16
C PRO A 80 -16.73 -18.55 0.25
N LEU A 81 -16.07 -18.47 1.40
CA LEU A 81 -15.51 -19.62 2.10
C LEU A 81 -15.09 -19.18 3.50
N SER A 82 -15.59 -19.91 4.48
CA SER A 82 -14.98 -20.04 5.80
C SER A 82 -14.14 -21.30 5.71
N ASP A 83 -12.82 -21.19 5.59
CA ASP A 83 -11.94 -22.37 5.66
C ASP A 83 -10.98 -22.27 6.84
N ASN A 84 -11.37 -23.05 7.84
CA ASN A 84 -10.53 -23.65 8.85
C ASN A 84 -9.65 -24.71 8.17
N GLU A 85 -8.34 -24.51 8.11
CA GLU A 85 -7.40 -25.53 7.63
C GLU A 85 -6.36 -25.83 8.71
N SER A 86 -6.51 -27.00 9.33
CA SER A 86 -5.55 -27.64 10.21
C SER A 86 -4.47 -28.35 9.37
N ASP A 87 -3.21 -28.15 9.76
CA ASP A 87 -2.02 -29.01 9.60
C ASP A 87 -1.82 -29.81 8.30
N THR A 88 -0.80 -29.46 7.50
CA THR A 88 0.18 -30.44 6.97
C THR A 88 1.48 -29.74 6.51
N GLU A 89 2.62 -30.15 7.07
CA GLU A 89 3.96 -29.85 6.52
C GLU A 89 4.08 -30.34 5.07
N SER A 90 4.43 -29.45 4.12
CA SER A 90 5.17 -29.88 2.91
C SER A 90 5.83 -28.71 2.17
N ALA A 91 7.15 -28.86 1.97
CA ALA A 91 7.98 -28.23 0.94
C ALA A 91 8.10 -26.69 0.87
N LEU A 92 9.13 -26.17 1.55
CA LEU A 92 9.75 -24.87 1.30
C LEU A 92 10.21 -24.72 -0.16
N ALA A 93 9.40 -24.06 -1.00
CA ALA A 93 9.94 -23.26 -2.09
C ALA A 93 10.33 -21.90 -1.50
N HIS A 94 11.62 -21.72 -1.17
CA HIS A 94 12.17 -20.40 -0.90
C HIS A 94 12.11 -19.57 -2.18
N SER A 95 11.01 -18.86 -2.41
CA SER A 95 10.98 -17.82 -3.45
C SER A 95 12.01 -16.76 -3.08
N ASP A 96 12.97 -16.50 -3.98
CA ASP A 96 13.98 -15.46 -3.79
C ASP A 96 13.24 -14.14 -3.49
N PRO A 97 13.46 -13.47 -2.35
CA PRO A 97 12.85 -12.19 -2.04
C PRO A 97 13.04 -11.13 -3.14
N ARG A 98 14.08 -11.27 -3.97
CA ARG A 98 14.35 -10.42 -5.15
C ARG A 98 13.42 -10.68 -6.34
N SER A 99 12.62 -11.73 -6.30
CA SER A 99 11.62 -12.04 -7.33
C SER A 99 10.44 -11.08 -7.31
N TYR A 100 10.31 -10.27 -6.25
CA TYR A 100 9.16 -9.41 -6.07
C TYR A 100 9.50 -7.94 -6.32
N PRO A 101 8.70 -7.20 -7.13
CA PRO A 101 8.97 -5.81 -7.49
C PRO A 101 9.18 -4.86 -6.30
N TRP A 102 8.46 -5.09 -5.20
CA TRP A 102 8.58 -4.27 -3.99
C TRP A 102 9.94 -4.38 -3.29
N PHE A 103 10.72 -5.43 -3.55
CA PHE A 103 12.08 -5.57 -3.00
C PHE A 103 13.01 -4.44 -3.48
N TYR A 104 12.81 -3.98 -4.72
CA TYR A 104 13.60 -2.91 -5.32
C TYR A 104 13.03 -1.52 -5.04
N MET A 105 11.86 -1.42 -4.41
CA MET A 105 11.23 -0.17 -4.02
C MET A 105 11.81 0.31 -2.69
N THR A 106 13.08 0.71 -2.71
CA THR A 106 13.77 1.26 -1.54
C THR A 106 13.40 2.72 -1.32
N ASP A 107 13.65 3.24 -0.12
CA ASP A 107 13.42 4.66 0.18
C ASP A 107 14.17 5.59 -0.79
N GLU A 108 15.37 5.20 -1.21
CA GLU A 108 16.16 5.95 -2.21
C GLU A 108 15.48 5.96 -3.60
N VAL A 109 14.87 4.85 -4.02
CA VAL A 109 14.14 4.76 -5.29
C VAL A 109 12.87 5.60 -5.23
N ILE A 110 12.17 5.57 -4.09
CA ILE A 110 10.97 6.38 -3.88
C ILE A 110 11.34 7.87 -3.87
N GLU A 111 12.40 8.26 -3.18
CA GLU A 111 12.89 9.64 -3.13
C GLU A 111 13.31 10.13 -4.52
N ALA A 112 14.11 9.34 -5.25
CA ALA A 112 14.50 9.68 -6.61
C ALA A 112 13.30 9.83 -7.55
N ALA A 113 12.34 8.91 -7.49
CA ALA A 113 11.10 9.01 -8.26
C ALA A 113 10.30 10.27 -7.89
N THR A 114 10.21 10.60 -6.61
CA THR A 114 9.51 11.79 -6.13
C THR A 114 10.18 13.07 -6.63
N LEU A 115 11.51 13.14 -6.58
CA LEU A 115 12.27 14.29 -7.07
C LEU A 115 12.09 14.49 -8.58
N CYS A 116 12.09 13.42 -9.37
CA CYS A 116 11.81 13.49 -10.80
C CYS A 116 10.41 14.01 -11.10
N LEU A 117 9.40 13.58 -10.33
CA LEU A 117 8.02 14.05 -10.49
C LEU A 117 7.87 15.54 -10.16
N VAL A 118 8.55 16.01 -9.11
CA VAL A 118 8.57 17.43 -8.73
C VAL A 118 9.24 18.27 -9.82
N ALA A 119 10.39 17.83 -10.34
CA ALA A 119 11.08 18.52 -11.43
C ALA A 119 10.20 18.63 -12.69
N GLN A 120 9.51 17.55 -13.06
CA GLN A 120 8.58 17.57 -14.19
C GLN A 120 7.39 18.51 -13.98
N ALA A 121 6.87 18.59 -12.76
CA ALA A 121 5.80 19.54 -12.43
C ALA A 121 6.29 21.00 -12.53
N GLU A 122 7.50 21.29 -12.03
CA GLU A 122 8.11 22.62 -12.10
C GLU A 122 8.37 23.05 -13.55
N GLU A 123 8.92 22.16 -14.39
CA GLU A 123 9.12 22.41 -15.81
C GLU A 123 7.80 22.69 -16.53
N SER A 124 6.75 21.91 -16.22
CA SER A 124 5.40 22.09 -16.78
C SER A 124 4.75 23.42 -16.38
N LEU A 125 5.08 23.94 -15.19
CA LEU A 125 4.58 25.23 -14.69
C LEU A 125 5.40 26.41 -15.22
N SER A 126 6.69 26.22 -15.50
CA SER A 126 7.60 27.27 -15.98
C SER A 126 7.24 27.85 -17.36
N GLY A 127 6.40 27.15 -18.13
CA GLY A 127 5.90 27.60 -19.44
C GLY A 127 4.54 28.30 -19.43
N CYS A 128 3.88 28.46 -18.28
CA CYS A 128 2.47 28.86 -18.21
C CYS A 128 2.29 30.28 -17.64
N PRO A 129 1.83 31.27 -18.44
CA PRO A 129 1.42 32.56 -17.88
C PRO A 129 0.17 32.37 -17.00
N THR A 130 0.08 33.13 -15.92
CA THR A 130 -0.89 33.03 -14.80
C THR A 130 -2.37 33.26 -15.17
N ASN A 131 -2.74 33.11 -16.44
CA ASN A 131 -4.10 33.16 -16.98
C ASN A 131 -4.19 32.21 -18.20
N THR A 132 -4.10 30.90 -17.99
CA THR A 132 -4.32 29.92 -19.06
C THR A 132 -5.80 29.87 -19.44
N PRO A 133 -6.16 30.15 -20.70
CA PRO A 133 -7.54 30.00 -21.16
C PRO A 133 -7.98 28.53 -21.04
N SER A 134 -9.27 28.29 -20.75
CA SER A 134 -9.89 26.96 -20.69
C SER A 134 -9.53 26.06 -21.88
N SER A 135 -9.33 26.66 -23.07
CA SER A 135 -8.95 25.95 -24.29
C SER A 135 -7.54 25.34 -24.25
N VAL A 136 -6.61 25.90 -23.48
CA VAL A 136 -5.25 25.34 -23.33
C VAL A 136 -5.26 24.12 -22.42
N ILE A 137 -6.11 24.13 -21.39
CA ILE A 137 -6.32 22.99 -20.50
C ILE A 137 -6.93 21.82 -21.28
N GLU A 138 -7.97 22.09 -22.09
CA GLU A 138 -8.58 21.08 -22.97
C GLU A 138 -7.57 20.52 -24.00
N GLU A 139 -6.64 21.34 -24.51
CA GLU A 139 -5.58 20.90 -25.41
C GLU A 139 -4.58 19.97 -24.70
N MET A 140 -4.18 20.33 -23.48
CA MET A 140 -3.30 19.52 -22.64
C MET A 140 -3.95 18.18 -22.30
N GLU A 141 -5.22 18.19 -21.89
CA GLU A 141 -5.99 16.96 -21.62
C GLU A 141 -6.08 16.08 -22.86
N ARG A 142 -6.33 16.67 -24.03
CA ARG A 142 -6.38 15.93 -25.31
C ARG A 142 -5.04 15.28 -25.66
N MET A 143 -3.93 15.98 -25.44
CA MET A 143 -2.59 15.42 -25.65
C MET A 143 -2.30 14.24 -24.71
N VAL A 144 -2.61 14.38 -23.42
CA VAL A 144 -2.41 13.32 -22.41
C VAL A 144 -3.25 12.08 -22.74
N LEU A 145 -4.53 12.27 -23.04
CA LEU A 145 -5.43 11.17 -23.42
C LEU A 145 -4.99 10.50 -24.72
N GLY A 146 -4.45 11.27 -25.67
CA GLY A 146 -3.91 10.76 -26.92
C GLY A 146 -2.67 9.88 -26.72
N GLU A 147 -1.72 10.30 -25.88
CA GLU A 147 -0.54 9.48 -25.54
C GLU A 147 -0.94 8.22 -24.77
N PHE A 148 -1.84 8.34 -23.81
CA PHE A 148 -2.34 7.18 -23.07
C PHE A 148 -2.98 6.14 -23.99
N GLY A 149 -3.80 6.58 -24.94
CA GLY A 149 -4.40 5.71 -25.96
C GLY A 149 -3.35 5.02 -26.85
N ARG A 150 -2.30 5.73 -27.25
CA ARG A 150 -1.18 5.14 -28.02
C ARG A 150 -0.47 4.04 -27.23
N CYS A 151 -0.13 4.30 -25.96
CA CYS A 151 0.51 3.30 -25.11
C CYS A 151 -0.35 2.05 -24.95
N LEU A 152 -1.66 2.21 -24.74
CA LEU A 152 -2.59 1.07 -24.66
C LEU A 152 -2.61 0.27 -25.96
N GLN A 153 -2.65 0.94 -27.11
CA GLN A 153 -2.61 0.30 -28.42
C GLN A 153 -1.34 -0.55 -28.60
N GLU A 154 -0.20 -0.03 -28.17
CA GLU A 154 1.10 -0.70 -28.29
C GLU A 154 1.21 -1.92 -27.35
N ILE A 155 0.69 -1.82 -26.12
CA ILE A 155 0.59 -2.94 -25.19
C ILE A 155 -0.30 -4.05 -25.77
N ILE A 156 -1.46 -3.68 -26.33
CA ILE A 156 -2.39 -4.63 -26.94
C ILE A 156 -1.75 -5.30 -28.16
N SER A 157 -1.09 -4.53 -29.03
CA SER A 157 -0.41 -5.06 -30.22
C SER A 157 0.65 -6.09 -29.83
N ASN A 158 1.51 -5.75 -28.88
CA ASN A 158 2.58 -6.64 -28.41
C ASN A 158 2.04 -7.90 -27.72
N ALA A 159 0.91 -7.78 -27.02
CA ALA A 159 0.23 -8.92 -26.39
C ALA A 159 -0.46 -9.84 -27.41
N SER A 160 -0.86 -9.32 -28.58
CA SER A 160 -1.50 -10.11 -29.64
C SER A 160 -0.52 -10.87 -30.54
N GLU A 161 0.76 -10.49 -30.51
CA GLU A 161 1.85 -11.11 -31.30
C GLU A 161 2.69 -12.11 -30.48
N SER A 162 2.32 -12.37 -29.22
CA SER A 162 3.01 -13.30 -28.29
C SER A 162 2.27 -14.63 -28.11
#